data_AF-A0A7W0GMD2-F1
#
_entry.id   AF-A0A7W0GMD2-F1
#
_cell.length_a   1.000
_cell.length_b   1.000
_cell.length_c   1.000
_cell.angle_alpha   90.00
_cell.angle_beta   90.00
_cell.angle_gamma   90.00
#
_symmetry.space_group_name_H-M   'P 1'
#
loop_
_entity.id
_entity.type
_entity.pdbx_description
1 polymer ?
#
loop_
_entity_poly.entity_id
_entity_poly.type
_entity_poly.pdbx_seq_one_letter_code
_entity_poly.pdbx_strand_id
1 'polypeptide(L)' 'DSKAEPAARAETCDECKSYLKIFYQEKDPHLDPTADDLATLALDLLVDEQGYARSGPNLLFHPGSS' A
#
# COMPACT_ATOMS: atom_id res chain seq x y z
N ASP A 1 0.51 3.89 25.56
CA ASP A 1 0.39 2.86 24.51
C ASP A 1 1.36 3.12 23.38
N SER A 2 2.46 2.37 23.32
CA SER A 2 3.39 2.44 22.19
C SER A 2 2.80 1.59 21.06
N LYS A 3 2.16 2.23 20.09
CA LYS A 3 1.60 1.54 18.92
C LYS A 3 2.75 0.87 18.16
N ALA A 4 2.66 -0.43 17.91
CA ALA A 4 3.63 -1.10 17.07
C ALA A 4 3.57 -0.49 15.66
N GLU A 5 4.74 -0.17 15.12
CA GLU A 5 4.88 0.38 13.77
C GLU A 5 4.46 -0.67 12.73
N PRO A 6 3.58 -0.35 11.75
CA PRO A 6 3.09 -1.32 10.78
C PRO A 6 4.18 -1.73 9.78
N ALA A 7 4.09 -2.99 9.33
CA ALA A 7 5.01 -3.59 8.35
C ALA A 7 4.75 -3.12 6.91
N ALA A 8 3.53 -2.65 6.60
CA ALA A 8 3.17 -2.06 5.31
C ALA A 8 2.79 -0.58 5.50
N ARG A 9 3.26 0.29 4.60
CA ARG A 9 2.93 1.73 4.58
C ARG A 9 2.73 2.20 3.15
N ALA A 10 1.97 3.27 2.98
CA ALA A 10 1.90 4.00 1.72
C ALA A 10 2.79 5.24 1.83
N GLU A 11 3.80 5.34 0.96
CA GLU A 11 4.52 6.59 0.73
C GLU A 11 3.74 7.40 -0.31
N THR A 12 3.45 8.67 0.00
CA THR A 12 2.65 9.57 -0.83
C THR A 12 3.50 10.72 -1.36
N CYS A 13 3.25 11.14 -2.60
CA CYS A 13 3.83 12.35 -3.17
C CYS A 13 2.75 13.40 -3.41
N ASP A 14 2.89 14.56 -2.76
CA ASP A 14 1.94 15.66 -2.87
C ASP A 14 1.99 16.41 -4.19
N GLU A 15 3.15 16.39 -4.87
CA GLU A 15 3.34 17.07 -6.14
C GLU A 15 2.62 16.35 -7.29
N CYS A 16 2.74 15.02 -7.36
CA CYS A 16 2.12 14.22 -8.42
C CYS A 16 0.82 13.51 -8.00
N LYS A 17 0.41 13.64 -6.73
CA LYS A 17 -0.78 12.99 -6.16
C LYS A 17 -0.83 11.48 -6.44
N SER A 18 0.28 10.80 -6.17
CA SER A 18 0.37 9.34 -6.24
C SER A 18 0.93 8.74 -4.97
N TYR A 19 0.77 7.41 -4.81
CA TYR A 19 1.38 6.66 -3.72
C TYR A 19 2.00 5.34 -4.18
N LEU A 20 2.93 4.83 -3.36
CA LEU A 20 3.54 3.51 -3.49
C LEU A 20 3.53 2.80 -2.13
N LYS A 21 3.16 1.51 -2.10
CA LYS A 21 3.29 0.72 -0.88
C LYS A 21 4.74 0.29 -0.65
N ILE A 22 5.18 0.41 0.59
CA ILE A 22 6.49 -0.04 1.08
C ILE A 22 6.27 -1.09 2.16
N PHE A 23 6.93 -2.24 2.00
CA PHE A 23 6.92 -3.35 2.94
C PHE A 23 8.26 -3.44 3.66
N TYR A 24 8.24 -3.34 4.98
CA TYR A 24 9.43 -3.29 5.84
C TYR A 24 9.75 -4.67 6.41
N GLN A 25 10.64 -5.41 5.75
CA GLN A 25 11.02 -6.77 6.17
C GLN A 25 11.66 -6.84 7.57
N GLU A 26 12.23 -5.75 8.07
CA GLU A 26 12.69 -5.62 9.46
C GLU A 26 11.57 -5.77 10.51
N LYS A 27 10.30 -5.56 10.11
CA LYS A 27 9.12 -5.73 10.96
C LYS A 27 8.50 -7.12 10.82
N ASP A 28 8.59 -7.69 9.62
CA ASP A 28 8.16 -9.05 9.33
C ASP A 28 9.02 -9.65 8.19
N PRO A 29 9.90 -10.63 8.47
CA PRO A 29 10.77 -11.23 7.46
C PRO A 29 10.04 -12.12 6.45
N HIS A 30 8.76 -12.43 6.67
CA HIS A 30 7.96 -13.29 5.80
C HIS A 30 7.12 -12.53 4.77
N LEU A 31 7.23 -11.20 4.72
CA LEU A 31 6.50 -10.39 3.73
C LEU A 31 6.82 -10.80 2.30
N ASP A 32 5.77 -11.01 1.52
CA ASP A 32 5.76 -11.18 0.07
C ASP A 32 5.07 -9.95 -0.54
N PRO A 33 5.80 -9.08 -1.26
CA PRO A 33 5.21 -7.87 -1.83
C PRO A 33 4.01 -8.09 -2.76
N THR A 34 3.88 -9.25 -3.38
CA THR A 34 2.74 -9.57 -4.26
C THR A 34 1.53 -10.01 -3.45
N ALA A 35 1.74 -10.86 -2.45
CA ALA A 35 0.66 -11.36 -1.59
C ALA A 35 0.19 -10.28 -0.59
N ASP A 36 1.12 -9.64 0.10
CA ASP A 36 0.83 -8.64 1.11
C ASP A 36 0.28 -7.34 0.53
N ASP A 37 0.56 -7.05 -0.75
CA ASP A 37 -0.14 -5.99 -1.45
C ASP A 37 -1.64 -6.25 -1.55
N LEU A 38 -2.06 -7.48 -1.86
CA LEU A 38 -3.47 -7.85 -1.88
C LEU A 38 -4.07 -7.94 -0.47
N ALA A 39 -3.30 -8.41 0.50
CA ALA A 39 -3.74 -8.46 1.90
C ALA A 39 -3.96 -7.07 2.52
N THR A 40 -3.43 -6.03 1.88
CA THR A 40 -3.49 -4.63 2.35
C THR A 40 -4.32 -3.72 1.44
N LEU A 41 -5.31 -4.25 0.70
CA LEU A 41 -6.22 -3.44 -0.13
C LEU A 41 -6.97 -2.35 0.65
N ALA A 42 -7.22 -2.55 1.95
CA ALA A 42 -7.81 -1.52 2.80
C ALA A 42 -6.93 -0.26 2.91
N LEU A 43 -5.60 -0.39 2.84
CA LEU A 43 -4.69 0.75 2.80
C LEU A 43 -4.81 1.52 1.49
N ASP A 44 -5.04 0.83 0.36
CA ASP A 44 -5.29 1.51 -0.92
C ASP A 44 -6.53 2.38 -0.85
N LEU A 45 -7.64 1.86 -0.30
CA LEU A 45 -8.89 2.61 -0.16
C LEU A 45 -8.71 3.89 0.68
N LEU A 46 -8.01 3.80 1.81
CA LEU A 46 -7.77 4.95 2.69
C LEU A 46 -6.90 6.03 2.03
N VAL A 47 -6.01 5.64 1.12
CA VAL A 47 -5.10 6.56 0.43
C VAL A 47 -5.77 7.16 -0.82
N ASP A 48 -6.61 6.37 -1.49
CA ASP A 48 -7.50 6.83 -2.57
C ASP A 48 -8.52 7.86 -2.07
N GLU A 49 -9.13 7.64 -0.89
CA GLU A 49 -10.02 8.61 -0.23
C GLU A 49 -9.33 9.96 0.07
N GLN A 50 -7.99 9.96 0.19
CA GLN A 50 -7.18 11.17 0.36
C GLN A 50 -6.75 11.80 -0.98
N GLY A 51 -7.13 11.20 -2.11
CA GLY A 51 -6.91 11.73 -3.45
C GLY A 51 -5.56 11.35 -4.07
N TYR A 52 -4.92 10.27 -3.63
CA TYR A 52 -3.68 9.78 -4.24
C TYR A 52 -3.94 8.56 -5.14
N ALA A 53 -3.43 8.61 -6.36
CA ALA A 53 -3.52 7.51 -7.31
C ALA A 53 -2.41 6.46 -7.08
N ARG A 54 -2.76 5.18 -7.25
CA ARG A 54 -1.80 4.07 -7.12
C ARG A 54 -0.75 4.09 -8.24
N SER A 55 0.53 4.16 -7.88
CA SER A 55 1.64 4.14 -8.86
C SER A 55 2.26 2.76 -9.12
N GLY A 56 2.18 1.85 -8.14
CA GLY A 56 2.71 0.48 -8.24
C GLY A 56 1.60 -0.55 -8.47
N PRO A 57 1.23 -0.90 -9.73
CA PRO A 57 0.21 -1.88 -10.00
C PRO A 57 0.69 -3.30 -9.66
N ASN A 58 -0.22 -4.13 -9.16
CA ASN A 58 -0.01 -5.57 -9.04
C ASN A 58 -0.65 -6.26 -10.24
N LEU A 59 0.17 -6.92 -11.07
CA LEU A 59 -0.28 -7.51 -12.34
C LEU A 59 -1.26 -8.68 -12.18
N LEU A 60 -1.36 -9.24 -10.97
CA LEU A 60 -2.33 -10.29 -10.65
C LEU A 60 -3.65 -9.73 -10.12
N PHE A 61 -3.78 -8.40 -10.04
CA PHE A 61 -4.96 -7.70 -9.57
C PHE A 61 -5.46 -6.75 -10.65
N HIS A 62 -6.66 -7.00 -11.16
CA HIS A 62 -7.35 -6.06 -12.02
C HIS A 62 -8.26 -5.18 -11.16
N PRO A 63 -8.03 -3.85 -11.09
CA PRO A 63 -8.95 -2.94 -10.43
C PRO A 63 -10.31 -3.05 -11.13
N GLY A 64 -11.36 -3.38 -10.37
CA GLY A 64 -12.71 -3.44 -10.92
C GLY A 64 -13.10 -2.11 -11.55
N SER A 65 -13.93 -2.14 -12.59
CA SER A 65 -14.55 -0.94 -13.15
C SER A 65 -15.67 -0.50 -12.22
N SER A 66 -15.53 0.63 -11.54
CA SER A 66 -16.66 1.33 -10.93
C SER A 66 -17.48 2.10 -11.96
#